data_AF-A0A101VA06-F1
#
_entry.id   AF-A0A101VA06-F1
#
_cell.length_a   1.000
_cell.length_b   1.000
_cell.length_c   1.000
_cell.angle_alpha   90.00
_cell.angle_beta   90.00
_cell.angle_gamma   90.00
#
_symmetry.space_group_name_H-M   'P 1'
#
loop_
_entity.id
_entity.type
_entity.pdbx_description
1 polymer ?
#
loop_
_entity_poly.entity_id
_entity_poly.type
_entity_poly.pdbx_seq_one_letter_code
_entity_poly.pdbx_strand_id
1 'polypeptide(L)'
;MLNHWILIGLLSVTTYISRIIGVEVMAGREMSPTLRLYFNYVPIGIIAALIIKQILVPTDGQLVISIPVLIGCLATAIVIKKVKIFLPSVVIGAIIGLLARYLLN
;
A
#
# COMPACT_ATOMS: atom_id res chain seq x y z
N MET A 1 10.16 -32.05 5.75
CA MET A 1 10.73 -31.06 4.82
C MET A 1 10.08 -31.13 3.43
N LEU A 2 10.11 -32.28 2.72
CA LEU A 2 9.55 -32.42 1.36
C LEU A 2 8.05 -32.06 1.22
N ASN A 3 7.21 -32.43 2.21
CA ASN A 3 5.78 -32.08 2.19
C ASN A 3 5.50 -30.57 2.20
N HIS A 4 6.35 -29.75 2.81
CA HIS A 4 6.15 -28.29 2.85
C HIS A 4 6.48 -27.67 1.49
N TRP A 5 7.53 -28.16 0.82
CA TRP A 5 7.88 -27.73 -0.53
C TRP A 5 6.82 -28.11 -1.56
N ILE A 6 6.22 -29.30 -1.44
CA ILE A 6 5.10 -29.73 -2.28
C ILE A 6 3.87 -28.84 -2.05
N LEU A 7 3.53 -28.54 -0.79
CA LEU A 7 2.44 -27.63 -0.45
C LEU A 7 2.65 -26.22 -1.02
N ILE A 8 3.85 -25.65 -0.91
CA ILE A 8 4.18 -24.34 -1.47
C ILE A 8 4.04 -24.36 -3.00
N GLY A 9 4.51 -25.41 -3.67
CA GLY A 9 4.36 -25.57 -5.12
C GLY A 9 2.89 -25.69 -5.55
N LEU A 10 2.09 -26.44 -4.81
CA LEU A 10 0.68 -26.63 -5.12
C LEU A 10 -0.14 -25.35 -4.86
N LEU A 11 0.20 -24.62 -3.80
CA LEU A 11 -0.41 -23.33 -3.48
C LEU A 11 -0.06 -22.26 -4.51
N SER A 12 1.20 -22.23 -4.99
CA SER A 12 1.62 -21.27 -6.00
C SER A 12 0.92 -21.51 -7.34
N VAL A 13 0.84 -22.77 -7.77
CA VAL A 13 0.16 -23.16 -9.01
C VAL A 13 -1.33 -22.82 -8.96
N THR A 14 -2.03 -23.21 -7.89
CA THR A 14 -3.47 -22.92 -7.75
C THR A 14 -3.77 -21.42 -7.70
N THR A 15 -2.94 -20.64 -6.99
CA THR A 15 -3.09 -19.18 -6.91
C THR A 15 -2.88 -18.51 -8.27
N TYR A 16 -1.86 -18.92 -9.02
CA TYR A 16 -1.58 -18.34 -10.33
C TYR A 16 -2.60 -18.73 -11.38
N ILE A 17 -3.05 -19.99 -11.41
CA ILE A 17 -4.10 -20.43 -12.34
C ILE A 17 -5.39 -19.63 -12.12
N SER A 18 -5.82 -19.47 -10.86
CA SER A 18 -7.01 -18.67 -10.54
C SER A 18 -6.88 -17.21 -11.02
N ARG A 19 -5.69 -16.61 -10.91
CA ARG A 19 -5.42 -15.25 -11.41
C ARG A 19 -5.44 -15.17 -12.93
N ILE A 20 -4.81 -16.12 -13.62
CA ILE A 20 -4.74 -16.12 -15.08
C ILE A 20 -6.14 -16.23 -15.66
N ILE A 21 -6.96 -17.18 -15.16
CA ILE A 21 -8.36 -17.33 -15.59
C ILE A 21 -9.14 -16.03 -15.36
N GLY A 22 -8.99 -15.41 -14.18
CA GLY A 22 -9.67 -14.16 -13.87
C GLY A 22 -9.28 -13.00 -14.82
N VAL A 23 -7.99 -12.90 -15.15
CA VAL A 23 -7.48 -11.88 -16.08
C VAL A 23 -7.96 -12.15 -17.50
N GLU A 24 -7.91 -13.39 -17.96
CA GLU A 24 -8.30 -13.77 -19.33
C GLU A 24 -9.80 -13.58 -19.57
N VAL A 25 -10.64 -13.90 -18.58
CA VAL A 25 -12.09 -13.63 -18.61
C VAL A 25 -12.38 -12.13 -18.64
N MET A 26 -11.58 -11.30 -17.98
CA MET A 26 -11.73 -9.83 -18.00
C MET A 26 -11.09 -9.16 -19.21
N ALA A 27 -10.07 -9.77 -19.84
CA ALA A 27 -9.28 -9.15 -20.91
C ALA A 27 -10.09 -8.84 -22.17
N GLY A 28 -11.13 -9.64 -22.45
CA GLY A 28 -11.99 -9.46 -23.63
C GLY A 28 -13.24 -8.59 -23.41
N ARG A 29 -13.45 -8.04 -22.20
CA ARG A 29 -14.68 -7.29 -21.88
C ARG A 29 -14.41 -5.80 -21.78
N GLU A 30 -15.17 -5.01 -22.53
CA GLU A 30 -15.17 -3.56 -22.36
C GLU A 30 -15.78 -3.18 -21.00
N MET A 31 -14.98 -2.52 -20.16
CA MET A 31 -15.44 -2.03 -18.87
C MET A 31 -16.40 -0.86 -19.07
N SER A 32 -17.55 -0.88 -18.38
CA SER A 32 -18.44 0.28 -18.38
C SER A 32 -17.70 1.50 -17.79
N PRO A 33 -18.02 2.73 -18.22
CA PRO A 33 -17.37 3.94 -17.73
C PRO A 33 -17.41 4.07 -16.20
N THR A 34 -18.50 3.60 -15.57
CA THR A 34 -18.68 3.57 -14.12
C THR A 34 -17.75 2.58 -13.42
N LEU A 35 -17.59 1.37 -13.96
CA LEU A 35 -16.66 0.37 -13.40
C LEU A 35 -15.21 0.84 -13.53
N ARG A 36 -14.84 1.43 -14.66
CA ARG A 36 -13.51 2.00 -14.89
C ARG A 36 -13.19 3.11 -13.88
N LEU A 37 -14.17 3.98 -13.63
CA LEU A 37 -14.03 5.04 -12.63
C LEU A 37 -13.84 4.45 -11.22
N TYR A 38 -14.66 3.45 -10.85
CA TYR A 38 -14.55 2.75 -9.57
C TYR A 38 -13.16 2.13 -9.36
N PHE A 39 -12.66 1.36 -10.33
CA PHE A 39 -11.34 0.71 -10.22
C PHE A 39 -10.16 1.69 -10.17
N ASN A 40 -10.31 2.91 -10.71
CA ASN A 40 -9.29 3.95 -10.55
C ASN A 40 -9.25 4.54 -9.14
N TYR A 41 -10.40 4.66 -8.46
CA TYR A 41 -10.48 5.29 -7.13
C TYR A 41 -10.31 4.31 -5.97
N VAL A 42 -10.66 3.03 -6.15
CA VAL A 42 -10.52 2.01 -5.08
C VAL A 42 -9.09 1.90 -4.54
N PRO A 43 -8.03 1.75 -5.36
CA PRO A 43 -6.67 1.66 -4.87
C PRO A 43 -6.26 2.89 -4.05
N ILE A 44 -6.66 4.07 -4.50
CA ILE A 44 -6.35 5.35 -3.83
C ILE A 44 -7.04 5.40 -2.46
N GLY A 45 -8.31 4.98 -2.39
CA GLY A 45 -9.06 4.91 -1.14
C GLY A 45 -8.47 3.91 -0.14
N ILE A 46 -8.06 2.72 -0.61
CA ILE A 46 -7.41 1.70 0.24
C ILE A 46 -6.08 2.23 0.79
N ILE A 47 -5.24 2.83 -0.06
CA ILE A 47 -3.96 3.41 0.36
C ILE A 47 -4.19 4.52 1.40
N ALA A 48 -5.18 5.40 1.18
CA ALA A 48 -5.53 6.46 2.13
C ALA A 48 -5.96 5.88 3.50
N ALA A 49 -6.82 4.87 3.51
CA ALA A 49 -7.26 4.21 4.74
C ALA A 49 -6.08 3.53 5.48
N LEU A 50 -5.18 2.88 4.75
CA LEU A 50 -3.97 2.28 5.33
C LEU A 50 -3.06 3.33 5.95
N ILE A 51 -2.85 4.47 5.29
CA ILE A 51 -2.05 5.59 5.83
C ILE A 51 -2.70 6.14 7.11
N ILE A 52 -4.02 6.34 7.11
CA ILE A 52 -4.76 6.81 8.29
C ILE A 52 -4.58 5.84 9.46
N LYS A 53 -4.67 4.54 9.23
CA LYS A 53 -4.42 3.52 10.27
C LYS A 53 -2.98 3.55 10.80
N GLN A 54 -2.01 3.89 9.96
CA GLN A 54 -0.62 4.04 10.39
C GLN A 54 -0.38 5.34 11.19
N ILE A 55 -1.18 6.38 10.93
CA ILE A 55 -1.14 7.64 11.68
C ILE A 55 -1.87 7.49 13.02
N LEU A 56 -3.04 6.86 13.03
CA LEU A 56 -3.82 6.58 14.23
C LEU A 56 -3.50 5.18 14.73
N VAL A 57 -2.46 5.10 15.57
CA VAL A 57 -2.10 3.84 16.21
C VAL A 57 -2.96 3.68 17.46
N PRO A 58 -3.73 2.58 17.58
CA PRO A 58 -4.40 2.27 18.83
C PRO A 58 -3.34 1.79 19.83
N THR A 59 -3.06 2.63 20.83
CA THR A 59 -2.25 2.25 21.98
C THR A 59 -3.19 2.15 23.17
N ASP A 60 -3.35 0.96 23.74
CA ASP A 60 -4.17 0.70 24.93
C ASP A 60 -5.62 1.24 24.87
N GLY A 61 -6.27 1.10 23.72
CA GLY A 61 -7.66 1.52 23.52
C GLY A 61 -7.86 3.02 23.35
N GLN A 62 -6.79 3.83 23.33
CA GLN A 62 -6.83 5.24 22.98
C GLN A 62 -6.27 5.49 21.57
N LEU A 63 -6.91 6.40 20.84
CA LEU A 63 -6.46 6.85 19.53
C LEU A 63 -5.29 7.81 19.74
N VAL A 64 -4.05 7.30 19.61
CA VAL A 64 -2.85 8.12 19.70
C VAL A 64 -2.36 8.44 18.28
N ILE A 65 -2.12 9.72 18.03
CA ILE A 65 -1.56 10.17 16.75
C ILE A 65 -0.05 9.94 16.78
N SER A 66 0.43 9.11 15.86
CA SER A 66 1.86 8.90 15.62
C SER A 66 2.46 10.09 14.88
N ILE A 67 2.95 11.08 15.65
CA ILE A 67 3.65 12.26 15.11
C ILE A 67 4.78 11.89 14.13
N PRO A 68 5.63 10.87 14.38
CA PRO A 68 6.68 10.49 13.44
C PRO A 68 6.16 10.05 12.06
N VAL A 69 5.07 9.28 12.04
CA VAL A 69 4.45 8.79 10.80
C VAL A 69 3.82 9.95 10.04
N LEU A 70 3.15 10.86 10.76
CA LEU A 70 2.57 12.06 10.17
C LEU A 70 3.64 12.94 9.49
N ILE A 71 4.78 13.15 10.15
CA ILE A 71 5.91 13.92 9.61
C ILE A 71 6.47 13.24 8.35
N GLY A 72 6.66 11.91 8.37
CA GLY A 72 7.11 11.15 7.20
C GLY A 72 6.14 11.26 6.01
N CYS A 73 4.84 11.17 6.26
CA CYS A 73 3.80 11.35 5.23
C CYS A 73 3.81 12.77 4.64
N LEU A 74 3.86 13.80 5.48
CA LEU A 74 3.92 15.20 5.03
C LEU A 74 5.20 15.49 4.23
N ALA A 75 6.34 14.98 4.69
CA ALA A 75 7.61 15.10 3.98
C ALA A 75 7.52 14.45 2.59
N THR A 76 6.99 13.23 2.49
CA THR A 76 6.76 12.54 1.20
C THR A 76 5.88 13.39 0.27
N ALA A 77 4.79 13.95 0.80
CA ALA A 77 3.84 14.77 0.03
C ALA A 77 4.48 16.07 -0.49
N ILE A 78 5.34 16.71 0.30
CA ILE A 78 6.06 17.92 -0.11
C ILE A 78 7.10 17.59 -1.19
N VAL A 79 7.87 16.51 -1.00
CA VAL A 79 8.93 16.12 -1.93
C VAL A 79 8.35 15.68 -3.26
N ILE A 80 7.26 14.90 -3.28
CA ILE A 80 6.65 14.46 -4.53
C ILE A 80 6.05 15.62 -5.32
N LYS A 81 5.52 16.64 -4.64
CA LYS A 81 5.03 17.88 -5.28
C LYS A 81 6.14 18.66 -5.97
N LYS A 82 7.38 18.60 -5.45
CA LYS A 82 8.56 19.30 -5.99
C LYS A 82 9.29 18.49 -7.05
N VAL A 83 9.61 17.23 -6.75
CA VAL A 83 10.49 16.36 -7.55
C VAL A 83 9.72 15.68 -8.69
N LYS A 84 8.41 15.44 -8.54
CA LYS A 84 7.55 14.71 -9.49
C LYS A 84 8.01 13.29 -9.83
N ILE A 85 9.02 12.76 -9.11
CA ILE A 85 9.52 11.39 -9.25
C ILE A 85 9.21 10.62 -7.97
N PHE A 86 8.51 9.50 -8.12
CA PHE A 86 7.97 8.70 -7.02
C PHE A 86 9.06 8.12 -6.11
N LEU A 87 10.03 7.41 -6.69
CA LEU A 87 11.04 6.65 -5.94
C LEU A 87 11.85 7.51 -4.94
N PRO A 88 12.50 8.62 -5.34
CA PRO A 88 13.26 9.44 -4.40
C PRO A 88 12.36 10.12 -3.35
N SER A 89 11.11 10.42 -3.69
CA SER A 89 10.17 11.04 -2.76
C SER A 89 9.81 10.10 -1.60
N VAL A 90 9.58 8.83 -1.91
CA VAL A 90 9.32 7.78 -0.91
C VAL A 90 10.54 7.54 -0.03
N VAL A 91 11.74 7.47 -0.61
CA VAL A 91 12.98 7.27 0.15
C VAL A 91 13.22 8.43 1.13
N ILE A 92 13.09 9.68 0.67
CA ILE A 92 13.28 10.86 1.53
C ILE A 92 12.24 10.89 2.66
N GLY A 93 10.98 10.61 2.33
CA GLY A 93 9.91 10.53 3.33
C GLY A 93 10.13 9.44 4.38
N ALA A 94 10.59 8.26 3.96
CA ALA A 94 10.91 7.15 4.87
C ALA A 94 12.08 7.50 5.80
N ILE A 95 13.15 8.12 5.27
CA ILE A 95 14.30 8.57 6.07
C ILE A 95 13.86 9.61 7.10
N ILE A 96 13.07 10.62 6.69
CA ILE A 96 12.58 11.67 7.59
C ILE A 96 11.64 11.09 8.66
N GLY A 97 10.73 10.18 8.29
CA GLY A 97 9.84 9.52 9.24
C GLY A 97 10.60 8.65 10.25
N LEU A 98 11.66 7.97 9.81
CA LEU A 98 12.52 7.16 10.69
C LEU A 98 13.35 8.03 11.63
N LEU A 99 13.90 9.14 11.13
CA LEU A 99 14.60 10.14 11.95
C LEU A 99 13.66 10.78 12.98
N ALA A 100 12.45 11.16 12.57
CA ALA A 100 11.44 11.68 13.48
C ALA A 100 11.08 10.66 14.57
N ARG A 101 10.99 9.37 14.21
CA ARG A 101 10.72 8.31 15.19
C ARG A 101 11.88 8.13 16.17
N TYR A 102 13.12 8.26 15.71
CA TYR A 102 14.29 8.17 16.59
C TYR A 102 14.45 9.37 17.52
N LEU A 103 13.97 10.55 17.12
CA LEU A 103 14.12 11.78 17.90
C LEU A 103 12.98 12.05 18.89
N LEU A 104 11.76 11.56 18.59
CA LEU A 104 10.54 11.77 19.40
C LEU A 104 10.21 10.60 20.34
N ASN A 105 10.99 9.52 20.31
CA ASN A 105 10.81 8.32 21.13
C ASN A 105 12.07 8.04 21.94
#